data_AF-A0A2G7T1Y9-F1
#
_entry.id   AF-A0A2G7T1Y9-F1
#
_cell.length_a   1.000
_cell.length_b   1.000
_cell.length_c   1.000
_cell.angle_alpha   90.00
_cell.angle_beta   90.00
_cell.angle_gamma   90.00
#
_symmetry.space_group_name_H-M   'P 1'
#
loop_
_entity.id
_entity.type
_entity.pdbx_description
1 polymer ?
#
loop_
_entity_poly.entity_id
_entity_poly.type
_entity_poly.pdbx_seq_one_letter_code
_entity_poly.pdbx_strand_id
1 'polypeptide(L)'
;MMKEDISIIIKTNWNSENQNFNEIPWDYTPPTFYTAENLQIKSGGRAIIMAGSDNVVRNNTIEVDGRTAVYLYGPRSLVEGNTFIVHMDPRDKAPLPAILKLRDADGSIIRNNRFIVKRSGLFRKKEEEPQAGINLLESKGVVIEGNVFEQVALPVRKDAASTTAESGNTSQGGR
;
A
#
# COMPACT_ATOMS: atom_id res chain seq x y z
N MET A 1 17.88 -27.95 -25.20
CA MET A 1 16.85 -27.82 -24.15
C MET A 1 17.38 -28.43 -22.86
N MET A 2 17.80 -27.59 -21.91
CA MET A 2 17.70 -27.81 -20.46
C MET A 2 17.70 -26.42 -19.82
N LYS A 3 16.75 -26.20 -18.91
CA LYS A 3 16.49 -24.94 -18.20
C LYS A 3 17.54 -24.78 -17.10
N GLU A 4 18.16 -23.61 -17.02
CA GLU A 4 18.86 -23.20 -15.80
C GLU A 4 17.84 -22.62 -14.83
N ASP A 5 17.65 -23.31 -13.70
CA ASP A 5 16.89 -22.81 -12.55
C ASP A 5 17.69 -21.70 -11.87
N ILE A 6 17.35 -20.45 -12.18
CA ILE A 6 17.88 -19.30 -11.46
C ILE A 6 17.09 -19.18 -10.16
N SER A 7 17.59 -19.80 -9.10
CA SER A 7 17.14 -19.53 -7.74
C SER A 7 17.53 -18.10 -7.36
N ILE A 8 16.58 -17.18 -7.41
CA ILE A 8 16.78 -15.79 -6.96
C ILE A 8 16.87 -15.82 -5.43
N ILE A 9 18.09 -15.73 -4.90
CA ILE A 9 18.31 -15.45 -3.48
C ILE A 9 17.99 -13.98 -3.24
N ILE A 10 16.77 -13.70 -2.77
CA ILE A 10 16.33 -12.37 -2.37
C ILE A 10 17.03 -12.01 -1.04
N LYS A 11 18.21 -11.40 -1.11
CA LYS A 11 18.79 -10.66 0.03
C LYS A 11 18.17 -9.27 0.09
N THR A 12 16.95 -9.19 0.59
CA THR A 12 16.30 -7.92 0.89
C THR A 12 16.84 -7.32 2.18
N ASN A 13 17.39 -6.10 2.09
CA ASN A 13 17.54 -5.20 3.24
C ASN A 13 16.15 -4.67 3.69
N TRP A 14 15.24 -5.57 4.07
CA TRP A 14 14.11 -5.20 4.90
C TRP A 14 14.65 -4.95 6.31
N ASN A 15 14.31 -3.81 6.92
CA ASN A 15 14.60 -3.58 8.34
C ASN A 15 14.10 -4.80 9.14
N SER A 16 14.97 -5.45 9.91
CA SER A 16 14.68 -6.72 10.60
C SER A 16 13.48 -6.59 11.55
N GLU A 17 13.25 -5.40 12.10
CA GLU A 17 12.07 -5.08 12.91
C GLU A 17 10.76 -5.22 12.13
N ASN A 18 10.75 -4.86 10.85
CA ASN A 18 9.58 -5.03 9.99
C ASN A 18 9.37 -6.50 9.60
N GLN A 19 10.44 -7.30 9.47
CA GLN A 19 10.32 -8.74 9.25
C GLN A 19 9.72 -9.42 10.47
N ASN A 20 10.24 -9.12 11.66
CA ASN A 20 9.71 -9.65 12.91
C ASN A 20 8.24 -9.25 13.11
N PHE A 21 7.86 -8.00 12.81
CA PHE A 21 6.47 -7.56 12.85
C PHE A 21 5.58 -8.36 11.88
N ASN A 22 6.09 -8.69 10.68
CA ASN A 22 5.36 -9.47 9.68
C ASN A 22 5.16 -10.94 10.06
N GLU A 23 5.97 -11.48 10.97
CA GLU A 23 5.95 -12.90 11.38
C GLU A 23 5.11 -13.14 12.65
N ILE A 24 4.59 -12.09 13.30
CA ILE A 24 3.71 -12.22 14.47
C ILE A 24 2.37 -12.82 14.01
N PRO A 25 1.91 -13.92 14.63
CA PRO A 25 0.54 -14.39 14.45
C PRO A 25 -0.42 -13.34 15.01
N TRP A 26 -1.15 -12.66 14.13
CA TRP A 26 -2.06 -11.61 14.55
C TRP A 26 -3.41 -12.19 14.96
N ASP A 27 -3.69 -12.19 16.26
CA ASP A 27 -5.07 -12.27 16.75
C ASP A 27 -5.63 -10.84 16.78
N TYR A 28 -6.56 -10.54 15.87
CA TYR A 28 -7.21 -9.23 15.76
C TYR A 28 -8.39 -9.07 16.72
N THR A 29 -8.39 -9.86 17.80
CA THR A 29 -9.39 -9.86 18.87
C THR A 29 -8.74 -9.44 20.20
N PRO A 30 -9.33 -8.49 20.95
CA PRO A 30 -10.49 -7.68 20.59
C PRO A 30 -10.16 -6.66 19.48
N PRO A 31 -11.17 -6.04 18.83
CA PRO A 31 -10.93 -4.99 17.86
C PRO A 31 -10.21 -3.78 18.45
N THR A 32 -9.40 -3.11 17.63
CA THR A 32 -8.50 -2.04 18.09
C THR A 32 -9.07 -0.65 17.91
N PHE A 33 -9.86 -0.41 16.85
CA PHE A 33 -10.51 0.88 16.57
C PHE A 33 -9.56 2.10 16.53
N TYR A 34 -8.29 1.91 16.17
CA TYR A 34 -7.37 3.02 16.02
C TYR A 34 -7.83 3.94 14.89
N THR A 35 -7.79 5.25 15.14
CA THR A 35 -8.28 6.25 14.20
C THR A 35 -7.21 7.29 13.91
N ALA A 36 -6.91 7.50 12.63
CA ALA A 36 -6.15 8.63 12.10
C ALA A 36 -7.07 9.42 11.17
N GLU A 37 -7.49 10.61 11.61
CA GLU A 37 -8.48 11.38 10.87
C GLU A 37 -8.20 12.89 10.88
N ASN A 38 -8.45 13.55 9.74
CA ASN A 38 -8.34 15.00 9.55
C ASN A 38 -6.93 15.53 9.82
N LEU A 39 -5.90 14.74 9.47
CA LEU A 39 -4.50 15.08 9.68
C LEU A 39 -3.82 15.51 8.38
N GLN A 40 -2.76 16.32 8.53
CA GLN A 40 -1.75 16.56 7.50
C GLN A 40 -0.43 15.95 7.97
N ILE A 41 0.06 14.93 7.28
CA ILE A 41 1.25 14.17 7.67
C ILE A 41 2.32 14.28 6.57
N LYS A 42 3.55 14.58 6.97
CA LYS A 42 4.75 14.52 6.12
C LYS A 42 5.78 13.60 6.75
N SER A 43 6.33 12.66 5.97
CA SER A 43 7.33 11.70 6.47
C SER A 43 8.35 11.36 5.39
N GLY A 44 9.62 11.16 5.78
CA GLY A 44 10.64 10.67 4.86
C GLY A 44 10.46 9.19 4.47
N GLY A 45 9.68 8.43 5.25
CA GLY A 45 9.46 6.99 5.06
C GLY A 45 7.98 6.65 4.94
N ARG A 46 7.50 5.74 5.80
CA ARG A 46 6.05 5.50 5.96
C ARG A 46 5.46 6.56 6.90
N ALA A 47 4.19 6.89 6.72
CA ALA A 47 3.47 7.81 7.59
C ALA A 47 2.68 7.07 8.68
N ILE A 48 1.94 6.02 8.31
CA ILE A 48 1.07 5.27 9.23
C ILE A 48 1.35 3.77 9.09
N ILE A 49 1.51 3.11 10.24
CA ILE A 49 1.50 1.66 10.36
C ILE A 49 0.52 1.32 11.47
N MET A 50 -0.47 0.47 11.20
CA MET A 50 -1.44 0.01 12.19
C MET A 50 -1.64 -1.49 12.06
N ALA A 51 -1.68 -2.19 13.19
CA ALA A 51 -2.13 -3.57 13.26
C ALA A 51 -3.34 -3.65 14.20
N GLY A 52 -4.31 -4.49 13.82
CA GLY A 52 -5.57 -4.61 14.54
C GLY A 52 -6.77 -4.62 13.59
N SER A 53 -7.97 -4.78 14.13
CA SER A 53 -9.21 -4.73 13.34
C SER A 53 -10.00 -3.44 13.57
N ASP A 54 -10.82 -3.10 12.56
CA ASP A 54 -11.75 -1.97 12.59
C ASP A 54 -11.05 -0.59 12.71
N ASN A 55 -9.85 -0.48 12.15
CA ASN A 55 -9.07 0.76 12.14
C ASN A 55 -9.56 1.74 11.05
N VAL A 56 -9.38 3.03 11.30
CA VAL A 56 -9.85 4.11 10.41
C VAL A 56 -8.69 5.02 10.01
N VAL A 57 -8.51 5.21 8.71
CA VAL A 57 -7.65 6.25 8.12
C VAL A 57 -8.54 7.10 7.22
N ARG A 58 -8.95 8.29 7.67
CA ARG A 58 -9.96 9.09 6.96
C ARG A 58 -9.60 10.56 6.80
N ASN A 59 -9.93 11.15 5.65
CA ASN A 59 -9.83 12.59 5.39
C ASN A 59 -8.44 13.19 5.68
N ASN A 60 -7.37 12.41 5.51
CA ASN A 60 -6.01 12.87 5.72
C ASN A 60 -5.37 13.35 4.41
N THR A 61 -4.41 14.27 4.53
CA THR A 61 -3.39 14.50 3.49
C THR A 61 -2.07 13.90 3.95
N ILE A 62 -1.59 12.87 3.25
CA ILE A 62 -0.39 12.12 3.61
C ILE A 62 0.62 12.22 2.48
N GLU A 63 1.73 12.90 2.73
CA GLU A 63 2.82 13.07 1.78
C GLU A 63 4.09 12.39 2.30
N VAL A 64 4.67 11.49 1.49
CA VAL A 64 5.86 10.75 1.88
C VAL A 64 6.93 10.71 0.80
N ASP A 65 8.19 10.71 1.25
CA ASP A 65 9.32 10.51 0.32
C ASP A 65 9.47 9.05 -0.07
N GLY A 66 9.13 8.11 0.82
CA GLY A 66 9.19 6.67 0.57
C GLY A 66 8.18 6.16 -0.46
N ARG A 67 8.15 4.84 -0.66
CA ARG A 67 7.24 4.18 -1.63
C ARG A 67 5.89 3.74 -1.06
N THR A 68 5.75 3.71 0.26
CA THR A 68 4.52 3.33 0.96
C THR A 68 4.16 4.40 1.97
N ALA A 69 2.98 5.00 1.83
CA ALA A 69 2.46 5.98 2.77
C ALA A 69 1.84 5.30 4.00
N VAL A 70 1.02 4.28 3.77
CA VAL A 70 0.27 3.58 4.82
C VAL A 70 0.41 2.08 4.67
N TYR A 71 0.59 1.38 5.79
CA TYR A 71 0.53 -0.07 5.86
C TYR A 71 -0.41 -0.51 6.99
N LEU A 72 -1.53 -1.15 6.65
CA LEU A 72 -2.46 -1.73 7.62
C LEU A 72 -2.37 -3.26 7.63
N TYR A 73 -2.49 -3.81 8.84
CA TYR A 73 -2.57 -5.25 9.11
C TYR A 73 -3.87 -5.52 9.85
N GLY A 74 -4.74 -6.33 9.26
CA GLY A 74 -5.96 -6.80 9.90
C GLY A 74 -7.25 -6.27 9.28
N PRO A 75 -8.37 -6.90 9.65
CA PRO A 75 -9.61 -6.85 8.88
C PRO A 75 -10.45 -5.61 9.19
N ARG A 76 -11.46 -5.38 8.34
CA ARG A 76 -12.52 -4.37 8.49
C ARG A 76 -12.02 -2.94 8.67
N SER A 77 -10.85 -2.62 8.12
CA SER A 77 -10.34 -1.26 8.16
C SER A 77 -11.08 -0.37 7.14
N LEU A 78 -11.25 0.91 7.48
CA LEU A 78 -11.79 1.93 6.59
C LEU A 78 -10.69 2.90 6.17
N VAL A 79 -10.43 2.99 4.87
CA VAL A 79 -9.54 3.99 4.27
C VAL A 79 -10.36 4.87 3.34
N GLU A 80 -10.69 6.09 3.79
CA GLU A 80 -11.68 6.93 3.12
C GLU A 80 -11.25 8.39 2.94
N GLY A 81 -11.49 8.97 1.76
CA GLY A 81 -11.37 10.42 1.57
C GLY A 81 -9.95 10.98 1.72
N ASN A 82 -8.92 10.13 1.73
CA ASN A 82 -7.55 10.57 1.92
C ASN A 82 -6.93 11.02 0.60
N THR A 83 -5.99 11.95 0.67
CA THR A 83 -5.05 12.26 -0.41
C THR A 83 -3.67 11.73 -0.04
N PHE A 84 -3.18 10.75 -0.80
CA PHE A 84 -1.85 10.18 -0.67
C PHE A 84 -0.92 10.72 -1.77
N ILE A 85 0.25 11.21 -1.38
CA ILE A 85 1.29 11.70 -2.30
C ILE A 85 2.58 10.96 -1.97
N VAL A 86 3.15 10.24 -2.94
CA VAL A 86 4.45 9.57 -2.79
C VAL A 86 5.48 10.12 -3.76
N HIS A 87 6.71 10.34 -3.29
CA HIS A 87 7.81 10.82 -4.14
C HIS A 87 8.72 9.71 -4.68
N MET A 88 8.58 8.49 -4.17
CA MET A 88 9.34 7.30 -4.57
C MET A 88 10.85 7.47 -4.46
N ASP A 89 11.36 7.64 -3.24
CA ASP A 89 12.79 7.66 -2.96
C ASP A 89 13.47 6.46 -3.66
N PRO A 90 14.42 6.69 -4.58
CA PRO A 90 15.09 5.62 -5.32
C PRO A 90 15.95 4.73 -4.41
N ARG A 91 16.23 5.16 -3.18
CA ARG A 91 16.93 4.37 -2.16
C ARG A 91 16.00 3.39 -1.45
N ASP A 92 14.69 3.60 -1.49
CA ASP A 92 13.71 2.66 -0.97
C ASP A 92 13.60 1.45 -1.93
N LYS A 93 14.13 0.31 -1.48
CA LYS A 93 14.14 -0.94 -2.25
C LYS A 93 13.04 -1.91 -1.80
N ALA A 94 11.97 -1.40 -1.17
CA ALA A 94 10.85 -2.24 -0.76
C ALA A 94 10.28 -2.98 -1.99
N PRO A 95 10.26 -4.33 -1.99
CA PRO A 95 9.65 -5.09 -3.07
C PRO A 95 8.14 -4.87 -3.07
N LEU A 96 7.55 -5.00 -4.25
CA LEU A 96 6.13 -4.76 -4.49
C LEU A 96 5.71 -3.40 -3.91
N PRO A 97 6.28 -2.28 -4.42
CA PRO A 97 6.02 -0.97 -3.85
C PRO A 97 4.56 -0.54 -4.10
N ALA A 98 3.92 0.01 -3.08
CA ALA A 98 2.52 0.45 -3.15
C ALA A 98 2.26 1.59 -2.18
N ILE A 99 1.42 2.55 -2.57
CA ILE A 99 1.11 3.74 -1.75
C ILE A 99 0.38 3.30 -0.48
N LEU A 100 -0.65 2.48 -0.64
CA LEU A 100 -1.37 1.80 0.44
C LEU A 100 -1.08 0.30 0.38
N LYS A 101 -0.50 -0.24 1.45
CA LYS A 101 -0.32 -1.68 1.64
C LYS A 101 -1.30 -2.19 2.68
N LEU A 102 -1.84 -3.38 2.41
CA LEU A 102 -2.84 -4.04 3.22
C LEU A 102 -2.50 -5.53 3.30
N ARG A 103 -2.47 -6.07 4.51
CA ARG A 103 -2.36 -7.50 4.77
C ARG A 103 -3.50 -7.94 5.69
N ASP A 104 -4.06 -9.12 5.44
CA ASP A 104 -5.17 -9.70 6.22
C ASP A 104 -6.36 -8.75 6.34
N ALA A 105 -6.61 -7.97 5.29
CA ALA A 105 -7.53 -6.84 5.31
C ALA A 105 -8.98 -7.26 5.01
N ASP A 106 -9.39 -8.44 5.47
CA ASP A 106 -10.69 -9.02 5.15
C ASP A 106 -11.85 -8.05 5.43
N GLY A 107 -12.72 -7.85 4.45
CA GLY A 107 -13.89 -6.97 4.55
C GLY A 107 -13.58 -5.47 4.67
N SER A 108 -12.33 -5.05 4.43
CA SER A 108 -11.96 -3.63 4.49
C SER A 108 -12.56 -2.84 3.32
N ILE A 109 -12.76 -1.54 3.55
CA ILE A 109 -13.32 -0.60 2.56
C ILE A 109 -12.29 0.48 2.25
N ILE A 110 -11.99 0.65 0.97
CA ILE A 110 -11.04 1.66 0.47
C ILE A 110 -11.78 2.52 -0.53
N ARG A 111 -12.18 3.73 -0.14
CA ARG A 111 -13.06 4.53 -0.99
C ARG A 111 -12.77 6.01 -1.04
N ASN A 112 -13.07 6.62 -2.19
CA ASN A 112 -12.98 8.06 -2.40
C ASN A 112 -11.61 8.65 -2.05
N ASN A 113 -10.54 7.84 -2.15
CA ASN A 113 -9.18 8.31 -1.92
C ASN A 113 -8.55 8.77 -3.24
N ARG A 114 -7.59 9.67 -3.12
CA ARG A 114 -6.75 10.14 -4.24
C ARG A 114 -5.32 9.69 -4.02
N PHE A 115 -4.78 8.93 -4.97
CA PHE A 115 -3.44 8.36 -4.94
C PHE A 115 -2.57 9.03 -6.00
N ILE A 116 -1.48 9.68 -5.58
CA ILE A 116 -0.63 10.49 -6.47
C ILE A 116 0.81 10.02 -6.36
N VAL A 117 1.41 9.69 -7.50
CA VAL A 117 2.87 9.48 -7.61
C VAL A 117 3.52 10.73 -8.19
N LYS A 118 4.39 11.37 -7.43
CA LYS A 118 5.23 12.49 -7.89
C LYS A 118 6.65 11.98 -8.10
N ARG A 119 7.01 11.65 -9.35
CA ARG A 119 8.40 11.28 -9.66
C ARG A 119 9.30 12.51 -9.57
N SER A 120 10.24 12.56 -8.62
CA SER A 120 11.31 13.57 -8.61
C SER A 120 12.47 13.13 -9.51
N GLY A 121 12.77 13.88 -10.58
CA GLY A 121 14.06 13.82 -11.30
C GLY A 121 14.03 13.45 -12.80
N LEU A 122 15.05 13.95 -13.53
CA LEU A 122 15.27 13.83 -14.98
C LEU A 122 15.63 12.42 -15.48
N PHE A 123 15.86 11.46 -14.57
CA PHE A 123 16.40 10.14 -14.89
C PHE A 123 15.42 9.05 -14.45
N ARG A 124 14.46 8.74 -15.32
CA ARG A 124 13.68 7.50 -15.22
C ARG A 124 14.62 6.33 -15.51
N LYS A 125 15.02 5.58 -14.49
CA LYS A 125 15.57 4.24 -14.76
C LYS A 125 14.43 3.36 -15.23
N LYS A 126 14.61 2.72 -16.38
CA LYS A 126 13.60 1.92 -17.09
C LYS A 126 13.17 0.65 -16.34
N GLU A 127 13.87 0.30 -15.25
CA GLU A 127 13.78 -0.98 -14.53
C GLU A 127 13.24 -0.84 -13.09
N GLU A 128 12.53 0.24 -12.76
CA GLU A 128 11.87 0.33 -11.45
C GLU A 128 10.57 -0.49 -11.46
N GLU A 129 10.40 -1.36 -10.45
CA GLU A 129 9.13 -2.07 -10.25
C GLU A 129 7.95 -1.08 -10.28
N PRO A 130 6.84 -1.42 -10.95
CA PRO A 130 5.70 -0.52 -11.04
C PRO A 130 5.13 -0.24 -9.65
N GLN A 131 5.07 1.04 -9.31
CA GLN A 131 4.41 1.54 -8.11
C GLN A 131 2.91 1.26 -8.21
N ALA A 132 2.39 0.47 -7.27
CA ALA A 132 0.96 0.27 -7.14
C ALA A 132 0.30 1.39 -6.32
N GLY A 133 -0.97 1.65 -6.58
CA GLY A 133 -1.79 2.49 -5.70
C GLY A 133 -2.08 1.72 -4.42
N ILE A 134 -2.77 0.60 -4.57
CA ILE A 134 -3.15 -0.32 -3.50
C ILE A 134 -2.47 -1.67 -3.73
N ASN A 135 -1.95 -2.29 -2.67
CA ASN A 135 -1.45 -3.66 -2.70
C ASN A 135 -2.07 -4.50 -1.59
N LEU A 136 -2.74 -5.57 -2.00
CA LEU A 136 -3.42 -6.54 -1.15
C LEU A 136 -2.60 -7.82 -1.02
N LEU A 137 -2.45 -8.27 0.22
CA LEU A 137 -1.81 -9.53 0.59
C LEU A 137 -2.81 -10.30 1.46
N GLU A 138 -3.14 -11.53 1.06
CA GLU A 138 -4.00 -12.43 1.84
C GLU A 138 -5.33 -11.79 2.31
N SER A 139 -5.95 -10.95 1.47
CA SER A 139 -7.08 -10.10 1.87
C SER A 139 -8.35 -10.38 1.05
N LYS A 140 -9.44 -10.75 1.71
CA LYS A 140 -10.70 -11.20 1.08
C LYS A 140 -11.83 -10.19 1.21
N GLY A 141 -12.67 -10.11 0.18
CA GLY A 141 -13.89 -9.29 0.23
C GLY A 141 -13.61 -7.79 0.43
N VAL A 142 -12.48 -7.29 -0.09
CA VAL A 142 -12.13 -5.87 0.02
C VAL A 142 -12.92 -5.06 -1.00
N VAL A 143 -13.56 -3.98 -0.55
CA VAL A 143 -14.29 -3.05 -1.42
C VAL A 143 -13.37 -1.90 -1.81
N ILE A 144 -13.23 -1.64 -3.11
CA ILE A 144 -12.41 -0.55 -3.65
C ILE A 144 -13.27 0.31 -4.57
N GLU A 145 -13.72 1.47 -4.09
CA GLU A 145 -14.69 2.28 -4.84
C GLU A 145 -14.36 3.78 -4.92
N GLY A 146 -14.63 4.39 -6.08
CA GLY A 146 -14.54 5.84 -6.25
C GLY A 146 -13.14 6.44 -6.06
N ASN A 147 -12.08 5.63 -6.10
CA ASN A 147 -10.72 6.12 -5.92
C ASN A 147 -10.15 6.72 -7.21
N VAL A 148 -9.28 7.72 -7.07
CA VAL A 148 -8.59 8.38 -8.18
C VAL A 148 -7.10 8.06 -8.10
N PHE A 149 -6.52 7.57 -9.20
CA PHE A 149 -5.11 7.18 -9.29
C PHE A 149 -4.40 8.06 -10.32
N GLU A 150 -3.42 8.86 -9.88
CA GLU A 150 -2.68 9.80 -10.70
C GLU A 150 -1.20 9.40 -10.81
N GLN A 151 -0.72 9.19 -12.03
CA GLN A 151 0.65 8.73 -12.32
C GLN A 151 1.02 7.39 -11.65
N VAL A 152 0.01 6.63 -11.23
CA VAL A 152 0.14 5.27 -10.69
C VAL A 152 0.10 4.27 -11.84
N ALA A 153 1.12 3.41 -11.94
CA ALA A 153 1.21 2.44 -13.03
C ALA A 153 0.22 1.27 -12.84
N LEU A 154 0.00 0.86 -11.60
CA LEU A 154 -0.87 -0.27 -11.25
C LEU A 154 -1.86 0.14 -10.16
N PRO A 155 -3.11 0.53 -10.48
CA PRO A 155 -4.06 1.02 -9.48
C PRO A 155 -4.24 0.07 -8.28
N VAL A 156 -4.46 -1.22 -8.57
CA VAL A 156 -4.63 -2.27 -7.57
C VAL A 156 -3.74 -3.46 -7.96
N ARG A 157 -2.93 -3.92 -7.01
CA ARG A 157 -2.19 -5.19 -7.07
C ARG A 157 -2.74 -6.13 -5.99
N LYS A 158 -2.88 -7.40 -6.33
CA LYS A 158 -3.36 -8.45 -5.42
C LYS A 158 -2.62 -9.75 -5.65
N ASP A 159 -2.39 -10.50 -4.58
CA ASP A 159 -1.93 -11.88 -4.66
C ASP A 159 -3.08 -12.85 -4.98
N ALA A 160 -2.77 -14.14 -5.13
CA ALA A 160 -3.75 -15.18 -5.48
C ALA A 160 -4.78 -15.45 -4.38
N ALA A 161 -4.48 -15.11 -3.12
CA ALA A 161 -5.37 -15.30 -1.99
C ALA A 161 -6.38 -14.15 -1.81
N SER A 162 -6.14 -13.01 -2.49
CA SER A 162 -6.90 -11.79 -2.30
C SER A 162 -8.08 -11.64 -3.27
N THR A 163 -9.21 -11.12 -2.78
CA THR A 163 -10.42 -10.87 -3.57
C THR A 163 -10.95 -9.45 -3.38
N THR A 164 -11.45 -8.85 -4.46
CA THR A 164 -11.90 -7.46 -4.50
C THR A 164 -13.25 -7.30 -5.18
N ALA A 165 -14.04 -6.32 -4.73
CA ALA A 165 -15.15 -5.73 -5.47
C ALA A 165 -14.76 -4.29 -5.83
N GLU A 166 -14.64 -3.98 -7.12
CA GLU A 166 -14.11 -2.70 -7.60
C GLU A 166 -15.16 -1.95 -8.42
N SER A 167 -15.38 -0.66 -8.13
CA SER A 167 -16.34 0.17 -8.88
C SER A 167 -15.95 1.65 -8.89
N GLY A 168 -16.27 2.38 -9.97
CA GLY A 168 -16.09 3.85 -10.03
C GLY A 168 -14.65 4.37 -9.88
N ASN A 169 -13.63 3.51 -9.91
CA ASN A 169 -12.23 3.92 -9.80
C ASN A 169 -11.74 4.53 -11.13
N THR A 170 -10.92 5.58 -11.05
CA THR A 170 -10.39 6.28 -12.25
C THR A 170 -8.87 6.36 -12.22
N SER A 171 -8.24 6.23 -13.39
CA SER A 171 -6.79 6.30 -13.55
C SER A 171 -6.41 7.39 -14.54
N GLN A 172 -5.47 8.24 -14.15
CA GLN A 172 -4.98 9.37 -14.92
C GLN A 172 -3.47 9.29 -15.11
N GLY A 173 -3.04 9.03 -16.35
CA GLY A 173 -1.66 9.27 -16.79
C GLY A 173 -0.59 8.25 -16.36
N GLY A 174 -0.88 6.96 -16.28
CA GLY A 174 0.16 5.92 -16.21
C GLY A 174 0.72 5.61 -17.60
N ARG A 175 2.00 5.90 -17.85
CA ARG A 175 2.78 5.35 -18.98
C ARG A 175 3.93 4.53 -18.45
#